data_AF-A0A2G6G2G8-F1
#
_entry.id   AF-A0A2G6G2G8-F1
#
_cell.length_a   1.000
_cell.length_b   1.000
_cell.length_c   1.000
_cell.angle_alpha   90.00
_cell.angle_beta   90.00
_cell.angle_gamma   90.00
#
_symmetry.space_group_name_H-M   'P 1'
#
loop_
_entity.id
_entity.type
_entity.pdbx_description
1 polymer ?
#
loop_
_entity_poly.entity_id
_entity_poly.type
_entity_poly.pdbx_seq_one_letter_code
_entity_poly.pdbx_strand_id
1 'polypeptide(L)'
;MNFRSIGPGHGSIWSRVSGGECWPKTGISSCRCICREACMATMVLVGLDMVEIMDRDLISSLSLESGFPPGPLEKVIRLGEVAAAVGRHPLLSRVLALKGGTALNLFDGPPSRLSVDLDFNYIGALDREEMQRERSDVERAIDAIARELKYRVQRSREGFAGGKVYLNYVSVSGTPDRIEVDLNFLQRLPLVPLRKTVMWQPGDLNQPKVQLCGLQEIAAGKINAFLDRYKSRDFFDVIRLPKASSAFWGSATFKKFVIAFTGTLDHPLHAYGRDRFERVRDIDIKAELMPMLGGQVKVDRTELIDSAWSAVAPLLDLDDMEREFVDQLQVGDLSLDLLFPEDAEMRERFGKWPPLQWKVLNAREHQS
;
A
#
# COMPACT_ATOMS: atom_id res chain seq x y z
N MET A 1 -73.25 -19.13 10.61
CA MET A 1 -73.25 -18.43 11.92
C MET A 1 -72.62 -17.07 11.66
N ASN A 2 -73.42 -16.01 11.58
CA ASN A 2 -73.78 -15.07 12.68
C ASN A 2 -72.59 -14.19 13.13
N PHE A 3 -72.67 -12.86 13.29
CA PHE A 3 -73.52 -11.79 12.70
C PHE A 3 -72.96 -10.40 13.19
N ARG A 4 -73.31 -9.27 12.52
CA ARG A 4 -73.13 -7.82 12.87
C ARG A 4 -71.79 -7.14 12.43
N SER A 5 -71.68 -5.96 11.77
CA SER A 5 -72.50 -4.73 11.48
C SER A 5 -72.47 -3.65 12.59
N ILE A 6 -72.22 -2.32 12.44
CA ILE A 6 -72.07 -1.26 11.38
C ILE A 6 -71.07 -0.19 11.96
N GLY A 7 -70.22 0.62 11.28
CA GLY A 7 -70.38 1.71 10.26
C GLY A 7 -70.43 3.12 10.92
N PRO A 8 -70.42 4.29 10.23
CA PRO A 8 -69.84 4.68 8.92
C PRO A 8 -69.03 6.03 8.95
N GLY A 9 -68.41 6.46 7.83
CA GLY A 9 -67.86 7.83 7.65
C GLY A 9 -67.17 8.10 6.29
N HIS A 10 -67.57 9.15 5.58
CA HIS A 10 -67.16 9.53 4.19
C HIS A 10 -65.69 10.03 4.06
N GLY A 11 -65.07 10.10 2.86
CA GLY A 11 -65.61 9.95 1.49
C GLY A 11 -64.54 9.85 0.40
N SER A 12 -64.99 9.78 -0.87
CA SER A 12 -64.20 9.41 -2.06
C SER A 12 -63.79 10.59 -2.95
N ILE A 13 -62.75 10.40 -3.80
CA ILE A 13 -62.76 10.66 -5.26
C ILE A 13 -61.47 10.11 -5.90
N TRP A 14 -61.58 9.45 -7.06
CA TRP A 14 -60.49 9.10 -7.97
C TRP A 14 -60.54 9.99 -9.21
N SER A 15 -59.40 10.29 -9.83
CA SER A 15 -59.35 10.72 -11.23
C SER A 15 -58.14 10.13 -11.97
N ARG A 16 -58.35 9.73 -13.23
CA ARG A 16 -57.32 9.23 -14.15
C ARG A 16 -56.69 10.38 -14.94
N VAL A 17 -55.39 10.27 -15.21
CA VAL A 17 -54.71 10.89 -16.36
C VAL A 17 -53.70 9.84 -16.86
N SER A 18 -54.11 8.89 -17.71
CA SER A 18 -53.89 8.91 -19.16
C SER A 18 -52.41 9.13 -19.56
N GLY A 19 -51.73 8.06 -19.95
CA GLY A 19 -50.37 8.13 -20.47
C GLY A 19 -50.31 8.70 -21.89
N GLY A 20 -49.15 9.24 -22.26
CA GLY A 20 -48.81 9.68 -23.60
C GLY A 20 -47.34 9.40 -23.88
N GLU A 21 -47.06 8.62 -24.92
CA GLU A 21 -45.70 8.36 -25.40
C GLU A 21 -45.21 9.55 -26.24
N CYS A 22 -43.99 10.02 -25.98
CA CYS A 22 -43.33 11.03 -26.81
C CYS A 22 -42.21 10.41 -27.64
N TRP A 23 -42.43 10.31 -28.95
CA TRP A 23 -41.41 9.91 -29.93
C TRP A 23 -40.54 11.14 -30.31
N PRO A 24 -39.22 10.97 -30.52
CA PRO A 24 -38.34 12.08 -30.85
C PRO A 24 -38.56 12.58 -32.28
N LYS A 25 -38.89 13.87 -32.44
CA LYS A 25 -38.80 14.55 -33.74
C LYS A 25 -37.42 15.20 -33.91
N THR A 26 -36.87 15.02 -35.10
CA THR A 26 -35.63 15.63 -35.59
C THR A 26 -35.71 17.17 -35.57
N GLY A 27 -34.69 17.84 -35.03
CA GLY A 27 -34.54 19.30 -35.18
C GLY A 27 -33.51 19.90 -34.21
N ILE A 28 -32.51 20.59 -34.76
CA ILE A 28 -31.52 21.37 -33.99
C ILE A 28 -32.11 22.75 -33.67
N SER A 29 -32.33 23.07 -32.40
CA SER A 29 -32.21 24.45 -31.90
C SER A 29 -32.09 24.50 -30.37
N SER A 30 -31.34 25.50 -29.92
CA SER A 30 -30.98 25.82 -28.54
C SER A 30 -32.08 25.69 -27.48
N CYS A 31 -31.76 25.02 -26.37
CA CYS A 31 -32.41 25.29 -25.07
C CYS A 31 -31.37 25.22 -23.94
N ARG A 32 -31.08 26.37 -23.30
CA ARG A 32 -30.38 26.40 -22.01
C ARG A 32 -31.44 26.33 -20.92
N CYS A 33 -31.56 25.20 -20.22
CA CYS A 33 -32.07 25.20 -18.86
C CYS A 33 -31.52 24.02 -18.04
N ILE A 34 -31.29 24.34 -16.77
CA ILE A 34 -30.78 23.50 -15.69
C ILE A 34 -31.74 22.33 -15.42
N CYS A 35 -31.24 21.09 -15.45
CA CYS A 35 -31.72 19.96 -14.64
C CYS A 35 -30.74 18.78 -14.78
N ARG A 36 -29.79 18.62 -13.84
CA ARG A 36 -28.77 17.55 -13.86
C ARG A 36 -29.31 16.17 -13.45
N GLU A 37 -30.57 16.08 -13.01
CA GLU A 37 -31.15 14.87 -12.41
C GLU A 37 -31.96 13.99 -13.38
N ALA A 38 -32.26 14.47 -14.59
CA ALA A 38 -33.15 13.78 -15.53
C ALA A 38 -32.49 12.76 -16.47
N CYS A 39 -31.15 12.60 -16.43
CA CYS A 39 -30.41 11.67 -17.30
C CYS A 39 -30.09 10.30 -16.66
N MET A 40 -30.60 10.00 -15.46
CA MET A 40 -30.38 8.72 -14.75
C MET A 40 -31.64 7.83 -14.73
N ALA A 41 -32.32 7.67 -15.87
CA ALA A 41 -33.63 6.99 -15.90
C ALA A 41 -33.86 5.99 -17.05
N THR A 42 -32.82 5.25 -17.48
CA THR A 42 -33.03 3.97 -18.21
C THR A 42 -31.91 2.94 -17.90
N MET A 43 -31.68 2.61 -16.63
CA MET A 43 -30.86 1.43 -16.27
C MET A 43 -31.77 0.20 -16.15
N VAL A 44 -31.78 -0.62 -17.20
CA VAL A 44 -32.39 -1.96 -17.15
C VAL A 44 -31.47 -2.90 -16.39
N LEU A 45 -32.04 -3.68 -15.47
CA LEU A 45 -31.36 -4.67 -14.65
C LEU A 45 -30.67 -5.77 -15.49
N VAL A 46 -29.38 -5.58 -15.75
CA VAL A 46 -28.41 -6.66 -16.02
C VAL A 46 -27.15 -6.32 -15.24
N GLY A 47 -26.61 -7.29 -14.50
CA GLY A 47 -25.43 -7.10 -13.65
C GLY A 47 -24.15 -6.88 -14.44
N LEU A 48 -23.93 -5.64 -14.87
CA LEU A 48 -22.67 -5.13 -15.39
C LEU A 48 -22.24 -4.00 -14.46
N ASP A 49 -21.09 -4.17 -13.81
CA ASP A 49 -20.44 -3.07 -13.10
C ASP A 49 -20.26 -1.90 -14.08
N MET A 50 -20.66 -0.69 -13.67
CA MET A 50 -20.33 0.51 -14.44
C MET A 50 -18.82 0.72 -14.34
N VAL A 51 -18.08 0.14 -15.30
CA VAL A 51 -16.68 0.46 -15.53
C VAL A 51 -16.65 1.89 -16.07
N GLU A 52 -16.49 2.83 -15.15
CA GLU A 52 -16.28 4.23 -15.49
C GLU A 52 -15.03 4.32 -16.38
N ILE A 53 -15.23 4.75 -17.64
CA ILE A 53 -14.16 4.72 -18.64
C ILE A 53 -13.13 5.77 -18.23
N MET A 54 -11.95 5.32 -17.79
CA MET A 54 -10.90 6.22 -17.37
C MET A 54 -10.32 6.98 -18.56
N ASP A 55 -10.69 8.25 -18.67
CA ASP A 55 -10.30 9.18 -19.72
C ASP A 55 -9.57 10.42 -19.18
N ARG A 56 -9.28 11.38 -20.06
CA ARG A 56 -8.57 12.61 -19.67
C ARG A 56 -9.40 13.55 -18.82
N ASP A 57 -10.72 13.57 -18.99
CA ASP A 57 -11.61 14.51 -18.30
C ASP A 57 -11.85 14.03 -16.87
N LEU A 58 -12.07 12.72 -16.68
CA LEU A 58 -12.14 12.09 -15.36
C LEU A 58 -10.85 12.30 -14.57
N ILE A 59 -9.68 11.98 -15.16
CA ILE A 59 -8.38 12.16 -14.49
C ILE A 59 -8.10 13.64 -14.18
N SER A 60 -8.51 14.57 -15.05
CA SER A 60 -8.35 16.00 -14.79
C SER A 60 -9.26 16.47 -13.63
N SER A 61 -10.50 15.98 -13.57
CA SER A 61 -11.43 16.27 -12.48
C SER A 61 -10.91 15.76 -11.14
N LEU A 62 -10.51 14.50 -11.07
CA LEU A 62 -9.96 13.86 -9.86
C LEU A 62 -8.62 14.50 -9.44
N SER A 63 -7.81 15.00 -10.38
CA SER A 63 -6.58 15.75 -10.11
C SER A 63 -6.87 17.12 -9.47
N LEU A 64 -7.89 17.83 -9.94
CA LEU A 64 -8.34 19.09 -9.35
C LEU A 64 -8.93 18.90 -7.94
N GLU A 65 -9.72 17.84 -7.75
CA GLU A 65 -10.35 17.53 -6.47
C GLU A 65 -9.33 17.10 -5.41
N SER A 66 -8.45 16.15 -5.74
CA SER A 66 -7.46 15.60 -4.81
C SER A 66 -6.19 16.45 -4.67
N GLY A 67 -5.96 17.39 -5.60
CA GLY A 67 -4.78 18.25 -5.65
C GLY A 67 -3.49 17.55 -6.12
N PHE A 68 -3.54 16.27 -6.48
CA PHE A 68 -2.38 15.49 -6.95
C PHE A 68 -2.18 15.57 -8.48
N PRO A 69 -0.93 15.47 -8.99
CA PRO A 69 -0.65 15.50 -10.42
C PRO A 69 -1.33 14.36 -11.22
N PRO A 70 -1.85 14.62 -12.44
CA PRO A 70 -2.65 13.66 -13.22
C PRO A 70 -2.02 12.28 -13.44
N GLY A 71 -0.75 12.21 -13.86
CA GLY A 71 -0.08 10.94 -14.21
C GLY A 71 0.08 9.99 -13.01
N PRO A 72 0.70 10.44 -11.90
CA PRO A 72 0.73 9.70 -10.64
C PRO A 72 -0.65 9.31 -10.11
N LEU A 73 -1.67 10.16 -10.31
CA LEU A 73 -3.04 9.86 -9.88
C LEU A 73 -3.68 8.75 -10.72
N GLU A 74 -3.56 8.79 -12.06
CA GLU A 74 -3.98 7.70 -12.94
C GLU A 74 -3.32 6.38 -12.53
N LYS A 75 -2.02 6.43 -12.20
CA LYS A 75 -1.27 5.27 -11.75
C LYS A 75 -1.79 4.70 -10.43
N VAL A 76 -2.22 5.53 -9.48
CA VAL A 76 -2.86 5.09 -8.22
C VAL A 76 -4.24 4.48 -8.46
N ILE A 77 -5.00 4.96 -9.44
CA ILE A 77 -6.29 4.38 -9.83
C ILE A 77 -6.09 2.97 -10.39
N ARG A 78 -5.19 2.83 -11.37
CA ARG A 78 -4.79 1.53 -11.94
C ARG A 78 -4.20 0.56 -10.91
N LEU A 79 -3.43 1.09 -9.96
CA LEU A 79 -2.89 0.31 -8.84
C LEU A 79 -4.02 -0.22 -7.95
N GLY A 80 -5.10 0.55 -7.78
CA GLY A 80 -6.35 0.11 -7.15
C GLY A 80 -7.00 -1.08 -7.88
N GLU A 81 -7.05 -1.08 -9.22
CA GLU A 81 -7.58 -2.22 -10.01
C GLU A 81 -6.81 -3.52 -9.74
N VAL A 82 -5.47 -3.46 -9.78
CA VAL A 82 -4.59 -4.60 -9.52
C VAL A 82 -4.72 -5.07 -8.07
N ALA A 83 -4.76 -4.14 -7.13
CA ALA A 83 -4.97 -4.44 -5.71
C ALA A 83 -6.35 -5.07 -5.44
N ALA A 84 -7.40 -4.64 -6.16
CA ALA A 84 -8.73 -5.24 -6.11
C ALA A 84 -8.73 -6.69 -6.60
N ALA A 85 -8.05 -6.96 -7.72
CA ALA A 85 -7.94 -8.30 -8.28
C ALA A 85 -7.15 -9.24 -7.33
N VAL A 86 -6.01 -8.79 -6.78
CA VAL A 86 -5.25 -9.53 -5.77
C VAL A 86 -6.09 -9.80 -4.52
N GLY A 87 -6.84 -8.81 -4.04
CA GLY A 87 -7.71 -8.92 -2.86
C GLY A 87 -8.91 -9.86 -3.02
N ARG A 88 -9.35 -10.13 -4.25
CA ARG A 88 -10.42 -11.09 -4.60
C ARG A 88 -9.90 -12.48 -4.99
N HIS A 89 -8.64 -12.60 -5.41
CA HIS A 89 -8.11 -13.87 -5.94
C HIS A 89 -8.01 -14.95 -4.84
N PRO A 90 -8.53 -16.19 -5.03
CA PRO A 90 -8.61 -17.22 -3.98
C PRO A 90 -7.27 -17.60 -3.33
N LEU A 91 -6.19 -17.70 -4.11
CA LEU A 91 -4.82 -17.90 -3.61
C LEU A 91 -4.24 -16.60 -3.01
N LEU A 92 -3.99 -15.59 -3.86
CA LEU A 92 -3.23 -14.39 -3.49
C LEU A 92 -3.80 -13.62 -2.29
N SER A 93 -5.13 -13.54 -2.15
CA SER A 93 -5.77 -12.85 -1.02
C SER A 93 -5.50 -13.49 0.35
N ARG A 94 -4.97 -14.73 0.37
CA ARG A 94 -4.52 -15.46 1.56
C ARG A 94 -3.02 -15.37 1.74
N VAL A 95 -2.25 -15.59 0.66
CA VAL A 95 -0.79 -15.77 0.71
C VAL A 95 0.02 -14.50 0.42
N LEU A 96 -0.60 -13.36 0.11
CA LEU A 96 0.09 -12.07 -0.01
C LEU A 96 -0.38 -11.08 1.07
N ALA A 97 0.56 -10.29 1.60
CA ALA A 97 0.31 -9.16 2.47
C ALA A 97 1.06 -7.93 1.95
N LEU A 98 0.35 -6.83 1.70
CA LEU A 98 0.92 -5.59 1.20
C LEU A 98 1.77 -4.89 2.28
N LYS A 99 2.90 -4.33 1.87
CA LYS A 99 3.83 -3.54 2.70
C LYS A 99 4.26 -2.25 1.97
N GLY A 100 5.35 -1.65 2.44
CA GLY A 100 6.06 -0.61 1.72
C GLY A 100 5.33 0.74 1.70
N GLY A 101 5.64 1.56 0.70
CA GLY A 101 5.13 2.94 0.62
C GLY A 101 3.62 3.02 0.42
N THR A 102 3.05 2.04 -0.28
CA THR A 102 1.63 1.99 -0.65
C THR A 102 0.78 1.55 0.53
N ALA A 103 1.20 0.52 1.27
CA ALA A 103 0.56 0.14 2.54
C ALA A 103 0.58 1.28 3.57
N LEU A 104 1.66 2.07 3.63
CA LEU A 104 1.78 3.20 4.54
C LEU A 104 0.85 4.37 4.17
N ASN A 105 0.88 4.81 2.91
CA ASN A 105 0.29 6.08 2.50
C ASN A 105 -1.18 5.98 2.05
N LEU A 106 -1.62 4.81 1.56
CA LEU A 106 -2.92 4.66 0.88
C LEU A 106 -3.96 3.84 1.65
N PHE A 107 -3.80 3.59 2.95
CA PHE A 107 -4.72 2.70 3.71
C PHE A 107 -5.19 3.25 5.07
N ASP A 108 -4.78 4.46 5.43
CA ASP A 108 -5.13 5.13 6.69
C ASP A 108 -5.78 6.52 6.45
N GLY A 109 -6.51 6.65 5.34
CA GLY A 109 -7.21 7.88 4.90
C GLY A 109 -6.63 8.50 3.62
N PRO A 110 -7.00 9.75 3.30
CA PRO A 110 -6.39 10.50 2.20
C PRO A 110 -4.86 10.63 2.38
N PRO A 111 -4.06 10.34 1.34
CA PRO A 111 -2.60 10.29 1.44
C PRO A 111 -1.95 11.64 1.75
N SER A 112 -0.83 11.59 2.49
CA SER A 112 0.12 12.71 2.55
C SER A 112 1.01 12.80 1.30
N ARG A 113 1.22 11.66 0.63
CA ARG A 113 1.80 11.54 -0.72
C ARG A 113 1.25 10.30 -1.44
N LEU A 114 1.20 10.34 -2.76
CA LEU A 114 0.91 9.14 -3.56
C LEU A 114 2.06 8.12 -3.46
N SER A 115 1.72 6.86 -3.71
CA SER A 115 2.66 5.74 -3.83
C SER A 115 2.19 4.83 -4.96
N VAL A 116 3.11 4.40 -5.81
CA VAL A 116 2.80 3.91 -7.18
C VAL A 116 3.32 2.51 -7.48
N ASP A 117 3.77 1.81 -6.44
CA ASP A 117 4.40 0.48 -6.47
C ASP A 117 3.62 -0.47 -5.53
N LEU A 118 3.48 -1.75 -5.87
CA LEU A 118 2.81 -2.78 -5.03
C LEU A 118 3.84 -3.74 -4.45
N ASP A 119 4.34 -3.43 -3.26
CA ASP A 119 5.27 -4.30 -2.52
C ASP A 119 4.50 -5.32 -1.67
N PHE A 120 4.60 -6.62 -1.99
CA PHE A 120 3.99 -7.70 -1.20
C PHE A 120 5.04 -8.57 -0.50
N ASN A 121 4.77 -8.95 0.75
CA ASN A 121 5.33 -10.16 1.34
C ASN A 121 4.44 -11.35 0.94
N TYR A 122 5.05 -12.43 0.46
CA TYR A 122 4.42 -13.74 0.47
C TYR A 122 4.40 -14.25 1.92
N ILE A 123 3.28 -14.83 2.37
CA ILE A 123 3.03 -15.23 3.76
C ILE A 123 2.32 -16.61 3.84
N GLY A 124 2.52 -17.46 2.83
CA GLY A 124 2.03 -18.85 2.83
C GLY A 124 2.90 -19.75 3.70
N ALA A 125 3.37 -20.88 3.15
CA ALA A 125 4.30 -21.76 3.85
C ALA A 125 5.59 -21.05 4.34
N LEU A 126 5.96 -21.29 5.60
CA LEU A 126 7.22 -20.81 6.18
C LEU A 126 8.43 -21.67 5.74
N ASP A 127 8.21 -22.96 5.46
CA ASP A 127 9.24 -23.82 4.91
C ASP A 127 9.76 -23.29 3.57
N ARG A 128 11.07 -23.49 3.32
CA ARG A 128 11.72 -22.98 2.11
C ARG A 128 11.32 -23.78 0.87
N GLU A 129 11.21 -25.09 0.96
CA GLU A 129 10.89 -25.92 -0.22
C GLU A 129 9.42 -25.75 -0.62
N GLU A 130 8.53 -25.72 0.37
CA GLU A 130 7.11 -25.50 0.15
C GLU A 130 6.83 -24.10 -0.41
N MET A 131 7.48 -23.06 0.13
CA MET A 131 7.42 -21.72 -0.44
C MET A 131 7.90 -21.68 -1.90
N GLN A 132 8.96 -22.40 -2.28
CA GLN A 132 9.44 -22.40 -3.67
C GLN A 132 8.46 -23.12 -4.62
N ARG A 133 7.68 -24.10 -4.12
CA ARG A 133 6.56 -24.69 -4.89
C ARG A 133 5.45 -23.66 -5.09
N GLU A 134 4.95 -23.07 -4.00
CA GLU A 134 3.88 -22.05 -4.02
C GLU A 134 4.25 -20.78 -4.80
N ARG A 135 5.53 -20.37 -4.78
CA ARG A 135 6.04 -19.21 -5.54
C ARG A 135 5.61 -19.26 -7.00
N SER A 136 5.68 -20.44 -7.61
CA SER A 136 5.33 -20.63 -9.01
C SER A 136 3.83 -20.40 -9.28
N ASP A 137 2.94 -20.74 -8.34
CA ASP A 137 1.50 -20.49 -8.43
C ASP A 137 1.16 -19.02 -8.18
N VAL A 138 1.79 -18.40 -7.18
CA VAL A 138 1.65 -16.96 -6.88
C VAL A 138 2.05 -16.13 -8.11
N GLU A 139 3.20 -16.43 -8.69
CA GLU A 139 3.70 -15.76 -9.89
C GLU A 139 2.79 -15.99 -11.11
N ARG A 140 2.25 -17.21 -11.31
CA ARG A 140 1.27 -17.49 -12.38
C ARG A 140 -0.04 -16.71 -12.20
N ALA A 141 -0.52 -16.57 -10.96
CA ALA A 141 -1.75 -15.85 -10.65
C ALA A 141 -1.60 -14.33 -10.90
N ILE A 142 -0.46 -13.73 -10.57
CA ILE A 142 -0.16 -12.33 -10.90
C ILE A 142 -0.13 -12.11 -12.43
N ASP A 143 0.52 -13.01 -13.17
CA ASP A 143 0.52 -13.00 -14.65
C ASP A 143 -0.90 -13.11 -15.25
N ALA A 144 -1.77 -13.92 -14.64
CA ALA A 144 -3.15 -14.10 -15.07
C ALA A 144 -3.98 -12.82 -14.87
N ILE A 145 -3.94 -12.25 -13.65
CA ILE A 145 -4.58 -10.97 -13.31
C ILE A 145 -4.14 -9.86 -14.27
N ALA A 146 -2.83 -9.77 -14.54
CA ALA A 146 -2.30 -8.76 -15.44
C ALA A 146 -2.86 -8.85 -16.86
N ARG A 147 -2.98 -10.08 -17.40
CA ARG A 147 -3.56 -10.34 -18.73
C ARG A 147 -5.06 -10.10 -18.77
N GLU A 148 -5.77 -10.41 -17.69
CA GLU A 148 -7.20 -10.12 -17.52
C GLU A 148 -7.44 -8.60 -17.62
N LEU A 149 -6.69 -7.83 -16.82
CA LEU A 149 -6.66 -6.36 -16.80
C LEU A 149 -5.91 -5.71 -17.99
N LYS A 150 -5.58 -6.48 -19.04
CA LYS A 150 -4.99 -6.02 -20.31
C LYS A 150 -3.60 -5.35 -20.23
N TYR A 151 -2.85 -5.54 -19.15
CA TYR A 151 -1.47 -5.09 -19.03
C TYR A 151 -0.51 -5.97 -19.84
N ARG A 152 0.51 -5.36 -20.46
CA ARG A 152 1.64 -6.10 -21.03
C ARG A 152 2.64 -6.44 -19.93
N VAL A 153 2.67 -7.72 -19.55
CA VAL A 153 3.59 -8.25 -18.53
C VAL A 153 5.04 -8.25 -19.05
N GLN A 154 5.96 -7.77 -18.21
CA GLN A 154 7.40 -7.98 -18.29
C GLN A 154 7.91 -8.33 -16.90
N ARG A 155 8.89 -9.23 -16.78
CA ARG A 155 9.54 -9.54 -15.49
C ARG A 155 10.97 -8.99 -15.45
N SER A 156 11.47 -8.73 -14.25
CA SER A 156 12.92 -8.58 -14.04
C SER A 156 13.64 -9.90 -14.34
N ARG A 157 14.97 -9.86 -14.47
CA ARG A 157 15.78 -11.08 -14.37
C ARG A 157 15.52 -11.72 -12.98
N GLU A 158 15.60 -13.03 -12.90
CA GLU A 158 15.37 -13.76 -11.64
C GLU A 158 16.42 -13.37 -10.60
N GLY A 159 15.94 -13.03 -9.40
CA GLY A 159 16.76 -12.86 -8.20
C GLY A 159 16.38 -13.92 -7.17
N PHE A 160 17.36 -14.35 -6.37
CA PHE A 160 17.17 -15.43 -5.39
C PHE A 160 16.10 -15.15 -4.33
N ALA A 161 15.85 -13.87 -3.98
CA ALA A 161 15.00 -13.47 -2.85
C ALA A 161 13.63 -12.85 -3.23
N GLY A 162 13.36 -12.61 -4.51
CA GLY A 162 12.13 -11.96 -4.95
C GLY A 162 11.90 -11.96 -6.46
N GLY A 163 10.77 -11.40 -6.89
CA GLY A 163 10.40 -11.28 -8.30
C GLY A 163 9.62 -9.99 -8.56
N LYS A 164 10.19 -9.09 -9.37
CA LYS A 164 9.52 -7.86 -9.80
C LYS A 164 8.82 -8.06 -11.13
N VAL A 165 7.52 -7.78 -11.16
CA VAL A 165 6.64 -7.82 -12.33
C VAL A 165 6.27 -6.40 -12.73
N TYR A 166 6.46 -6.07 -13.99
CA TYR A 166 6.13 -4.79 -14.59
C TYR A 166 4.88 -4.94 -15.45
N LEU A 167 3.82 -4.21 -15.09
CA LEU A 167 2.52 -4.22 -15.77
C LEU A 167 2.43 -2.99 -16.65
N ASN A 168 2.90 -3.09 -17.90
CA ASN A 168 3.03 -1.95 -18.80
C ASN A 168 1.67 -1.58 -19.43
N TYR A 169 1.39 -0.29 -19.51
CA TYR A 169 0.20 0.30 -20.11
C TYR A 169 0.55 1.60 -20.87
N VAL A 170 -0.45 2.16 -21.55
CA VAL A 170 -0.40 3.52 -22.10
C VAL A 170 -1.40 4.37 -21.32
N SER A 171 -0.95 5.50 -20.79
CA SER A 171 -1.75 6.42 -19.99
C SER A 171 -2.87 7.07 -20.80
N VAL A 172 -3.83 7.73 -20.14
CA VAL A 172 -4.84 8.55 -20.85
C VAL A 172 -4.20 9.70 -21.64
N SER A 173 -3.00 10.14 -21.22
CA SER A 173 -2.18 11.13 -21.94
C SER A 173 -1.49 10.58 -23.20
N GLY A 174 -1.52 9.27 -23.45
CA GLY A 174 -0.83 8.59 -24.56
C GLY A 174 0.64 8.25 -24.25
N THR A 175 1.03 8.29 -22.98
CA THR A 175 2.42 8.08 -22.52
C THR A 175 2.59 6.65 -21.99
N PRO A 176 3.63 5.90 -22.41
CA PRO A 176 3.92 4.59 -21.81
C PRO A 176 4.31 4.71 -20.34
N ASP A 177 3.72 3.87 -19.48
CA ASP A 177 4.06 3.74 -18.05
C ASP A 177 3.81 2.28 -17.60
N ARG A 178 4.10 1.95 -16.34
CA ARG A 178 3.97 0.59 -15.78
C ARG A 178 3.66 0.63 -14.29
N ILE A 179 2.79 -0.27 -13.81
CA ILE A 179 2.74 -0.59 -12.37
C ILE A 179 3.89 -1.54 -12.06
N GLU A 180 4.60 -1.33 -10.96
CA GLU A 180 5.57 -2.29 -10.44
C GLU A 180 4.92 -3.11 -9.33
N VAL A 181 4.97 -4.44 -9.43
CA VAL A 181 4.57 -5.38 -8.38
C VAL A 181 5.83 -6.11 -7.94
N ASP A 182 6.22 -5.95 -6.68
CA ASP A 182 7.37 -6.65 -6.09
C ASP A 182 6.91 -7.76 -5.14
N LEU A 183 7.39 -8.98 -5.36
CA LEU A 183 7.06 -10.15 -4.56
C LEU A 183 8.25 -10.57 -3.72
N ASN A 184 8.16 -10.37 -2.41
CA ASN A 184 9.19 -10.74 -1.45
C ASN A 184 8.86 -12.09 -0.80
N PHE A 185 9.70 -13.10 -1.05
CA PHE A 185 9.55 -14.46 -0.51
C PHE A 185 10.46 -14.74 0.70
N LEU A 186 11.30 -13.76 1.09
CA LEU A 186 12.19 -13.88 2.24
C LEU A 186 11.47 -13.46 3.54
N GLN A 187 10.78 -12.33 3.55
CA GLN A 187 10.03 -11.80 4.71
C GLN A 187 8.67 -12.51 4.89
N ARG A 188 8.68 -13.85 4.91
CA ARG A 188 7.47 -14.70 4.80
C ARG A 188 6.83 -15.15 6.12
N LEU A 189 7.30 -14.62 7.24
CA LEU A 189 6.65 -14.75 8.54
C LEU A 189 6.24 -13.33 8.98
N PRO A 190 4.93 -13.01 9.04
CA PRO A 190 4.45 -11.77 9.64
C PRO A 190 4.88 -11.71 11.11
N LEU A 191 5.57 -10.64 11.50
CA LEU A 191 6.00 -10.43 12.88
C LEU A 191 4.88 -9.83 13.74
N VAL A 192 3.89 -9.22 13.07
CA VAL A 192 2.78 -8.45 13.66
C VAL A 192 1.48 -8.90 13.00
N PRO A 193 0.35 -8.99 13.73
CA PRO A 193 -0.94 -9.38 13.14
C PRO A 193 -1.31 -8.59 11.89
N LEU A 194 -1.74 -9.31 10.86
CA LEU A 194 -2.12 -8.76 9.57
C LEU A 194 -3.35 -7.86 9.69
N ARG A 195 -3.37 -6.79 8.90
CA ARG A 195 -4.53 -5.88 8.77
C ARG A 195 -5.29 -6.21 7.48
N LYS A 196 -6.60 -6.02 7.45
CA LYS A 196 -7.39 -6.04 6.20
C LYS A 196 -8.30 -4.83 6.11
N THR A 197 -7.84 -3.79 5.40
CA THR A 197 -8.52 -2.49 5.30
C THR A 197 -8.67 -2.05 3.84
N VAL A 198 -9.37 -0.93 3.62
CA VAL A 198 -9.62 -0.37 2.29
C VAL A 198 -8.47 0.54 1.84
N MET A 199 -8.13 0.44 0.55
CA MET A 199 -7.18 1.34 -0.10
C MET A 199 -7.89 2.61 -0.55
N TRP A 200 -7.31 3.77 -0.26
CA TRP A 200 -7.75 5.05 -0.78
C TRP A 200 -7.71 5.07 -2.32
N GLN A 201 -8.76 5.65 -2.88
CA GLN A 201 -8.90 6.01 -4.29
C GLN A 201 -9.50 7.43 -4.33
N PRO A 202 -9.20 8.25 -5.35
CA PRO A 202 -9.73 9.61 -5.46
C PRO A 202 -11.21 9.61 -5.84
N GLY A 203 -11.94 10.65 -5.40
CA GLY A 203 -13.38 10.76 -5.62
C GLY A 203 -14.16 9.58 -5.02
N ASP A 204 -15.25 9.20 -5.68
CA ASP A 204 -16.12 8.08 -5.30
C ASP A 204 -15.69 6.73 -5.92
N LEU A 205 -14.47 6.64 -6.48
CA LEU A 205 -13.95 5.40 -7.07
C LEU A 205 -13.86 4.26 -6.04
N ASN A 206 -14.18 3.04 -6.48
CA ASN A 206 -14.25 1.86 -5.61
C ASN A 206 -12.93 1.58 -4.87
N GLN A 207 -12.96 1.69 -3.54
CA GLN A 207 -11.81 1.47 -2.66
C GLN A 207 -11.59 -0.03 -2.36
N PRO A 208 -10.54 -0.69 -2.91
CA PRO A 208 -10.37 -2.13 -2.76
C PRO A 208 -9.94 -2.52 -1.34
N LYS A 209 -10.52 -3.60 -0.81
CA LYS A 209 -10.15 -4.15 0.50
C LYS A 209 -9.03 -5.20 0.37
N VAL A 210 -7.85 -4.88 0.89
CA VAL A 210 -6.61 -5.66 0.70
C VAL A 210 -6.04 -6.08 2.06
N GLN A 211 -5.26 -7.17 2.07
CA GLN A 211 -4.50 -7.63 3.24
C GLN A 211 -3.13 -6.96 3.30
N LEU A 212 -2.70 -6.55 4.50
CA LEU A 212 -1.47 -5.82 4.76
C LEU A 212 -0.69 -6.41 5.93
N CYS A 213 0.62 -6.18 5.93
CA CYS A 213 1.45 -6.36 7.12
C CYS A 213 0.96 -5.47 8.29
N GLY A 214 1.33 -5.83 9.52
CA GLY A 214 1.01 -5.00 10.69
C GLY A 214 1.71 -3.64 10.66
N LEU A 215 1.13 -2.64 11.34
CA LEU A 215 1.59 -1.25 11.22
C LEU A 215 3.02 -1.04 11.78
N GLN A 216 3.38 -1.74 12.86
CA GLN A 216 4.74 -1.75 13.40
C GLN A 216 5.74 -2.34 12.40
N GLU A 217 5.37 -3.38 11.65
CA GLU A 217 6.22 -3.99 10.62
C GLU A 217 6.41 -3.05 9.41
N ILE A 218 5.35 -2.35 8.99
CA ILE A 218 5.42 -1.32 7.95
C ILE A 218 6.32 -0.16 8.40
N ALA A 219 6.17 0.32 9.64
CA ALA A 219 6.98 1.41 10.20
C ALA A 219 8.46 1.01 10.34
N ALA A 220 8.76 -0.19 10.86
CA ALA A 220 10.13 -0.71 10.93
C ALA A 220 10.73 -0.91 9.54
N GLY A 221 9.96 -1.40 8.57
CA GLY A 221 10.36 -1.47 7.17
C GLY A 221 10.69 -0.11 6.56
N LYS A 222 10.05 0.96 7.01
CA LYS A 222 10.35 2.33 6.59
C LYS A 222 11.60 2.91 7.22
N ILE A 223 11.82 2.65 8.50
CA ILE A 223 13.09 2.96 9.17
C ILE A 223 14.24 2.20 8.48
N ASN A 224 14.07 0.92 8.17
CA ASN A 224 15.06 0.11 7.47
C ASN A 224 15.40 0.69 6.08
N ALA A 225 14.38 1.06 5.28
CA ALA A 225 14.60 1.66 3.95
C ALA A 225 15.27 3.04 4.02
N PHE A 226 14.92 3.85 5.02
CA PHE A 226 15.52 5.15 5.31
C PHE A 226 17.03 5.04 5.62
N LEU A 227 17.42 4.06 6.44
CA LEU A 227 18.81 3.78 6.79
C LEU A 227 19.62 3.16 5.63
N ASP A 228 18.97 2.33 4.81
CA ASP A 228 19.57 1.59 3.67
C ASP A 228 19.83 2.50 2.45
N ARG A 229 18.77 3.13 1.91
CA ARG A 229 18.73 3.59 0.51
C ARG A 229 18.89 5.09 0.32
N TYR A 230 18.69 5.87 1.38
CA TYR A 230 18.72 7.33 1.38
C TYR A 230 17.81 7.98 0.32
N LYS A 231 16.60 7.42 0.08
CA LYS A 231 15.64 7.96 -0.89
C LYS A 231 14.77 9.05 -0.27
N SER A 232 14.53 10.15 -0.99
CA SER A 232 13.76 11.31 -0.48
C SER A 232 12.36 10.94 0.02
N ARG A 233 11.72 9.94 -0.61
CA ARG A 233 10.42 9.37 -0.18
C ARG A 233 10.48 8.67 1.18
N ASP A 234 11.58 8.01 1.55
CA ASP A 234 11.69 7.30 2.82
C ASP A 234 11.90 8.28 3.99
N PHE A 235 12.62 9.39 3.77
CA PHE A 235 12.71 10.51 4.73
C PHE A 235 11.33 11.13 5.00
N PHE A 236 10.52 11.31 3.96
CA PHE A 236 9.17 11.85 4.10
C PHE A 236 8.24 10.87 4.83
N ASP A 237 8.35 9.58 4.53
CA ASP A 237 7.51 8.54 5.14
C ASP A 237 7.75 8.41 6.66
N VAL A 238 9.01 8.44 7.14
CA VAL A 238 9.29 8.31 8.59
C VAL A 238 8.76 9.47 9.44
N ILE A 239 8.52 10.64 8.83
CA ILE A 239 7.87 11.80 9.49
C ILE A 239 6.37 11.94 9.19
N ARG A 240 5.80 11.06 8.34
CA ARG A 240 4.38 11.06 7.94
C ARG A 240 3.72 9.70 8.17
N LEU A 241 4.15 8.97 9.20
CA LEU A 241 3.50 7.72 9.62
C LEU A 241 2.00 7.95 9.97
N PRO A 242 1.12 6.96 9.72
CA PRO A 242 -0.28 7.03 10.10
C PRO A 242 -0.50 7.40 11.57
N LYS A 243 -1.59 8.11 11.88
CA LYS A 243 -1.90 8.55 13.26
C LYS A 243 -1.91 7.39 14.27
N ALA A 244 -2.36 6.21 13.86
CA ALA A 244 -2.37 5.00 14.68
C ALA A 244 -0.96 4.56 15.16
N SER A 245 0.12 4.97 14.49
CA SER A 245 1.49 4.68 14.92
C SER A 245 1.85 5.30 16.26
N SER A 246 1.20 6.40 16.65
CA SER A 246 1.36 7.04 17.97
C SER A 246 1.08 6.10 19.16
N ALA A 247 0.33 5.01 18.95
CA ALA A 247 0.07 4.01 19.99
C ALA A 247 1.29 3.14 20.35
N PHE A 248 2.33 3.11 19.52
CA PHE A 248 3.56 2.34 19.76
C PHE A 248 4.85 3.16 19.59
N TRP A 249 4.80 4.30 18.89
CA TRP A 249 5.97 5.14 18.63
C TRP A 249 6.58 5.65 19.94
N GLY A 250 7.88 5.48 20.11
CA GLY A 250 8.59 5.81 21.36
C GLY A 250 8.47 4.76 22.48
N SER A 251 7.74 3.65 22.29
CA SER A 251 7.75 2.54 23.26
C SER A 251 9.04 1.73 23.20
N ALA A 252 9.51 1.25 24.36
CA ALA A 252 10.69 0.36 24.44
C ALA A 252 10.49 -0.93 23.61
N THR A 253 9.29 -1.50 23.60
CA THR A 253 8.94 -2.66 22.77
C THR A 253 9.11 -2.37 21.28
N PHE A 254 8.69 -1.19 20.80
CA PHE A 254 8.87 -0.82 19.39
C PHE A 254 10.34 -0.51 19.05
N LYS A 255 11.09 0.14 19.96
CA LYS A 255 12.55 0.33 19.80
C LYS A 255 13.25 -1.02 19.59
N LYS A 256 13.00 -1.98 20.48
CA LYS A 256 13.52 -3.35 20.41
C LYS A 256 13.07 -4.09 19.14
N PHE A 257 11.81 -3.94 18.72
CA PHE A 257 11.32 -4.46 17.45
C PHE A 257 12.09 -3.88 16.24
N VAL A 258 12.37 -2.58 16.23
CA VAL A 258 13.16 -1.91 15.18
C VAL A 258 14.61 -2.40 15.18
N ILE A 259 15.25 -2.55 16.35
CA ILE A 259 16.62 -3.08 16.47
C ILE A 259 16.71 -4.49 15.88
N ALA A 260 15.78 -5.39 16.22
CA ALA A 260 15.72 -6.73 15.61
C ALA A 260 15.47 -6.68 14.10
N PHE A 261 14.53 -5.86 13.63
CA PHE A 261 14.18 -5.77 12.20
C PHE A 261 15.34 -5.22 11.35
N THR A 262 16.03 -4.20 11.85
CA THR A 262 17.19 -3.57 11.21
C THR A 262 18.47 -4.38 11.31
N GLY A 263 18.50 -5.48 12.08
CA GLY A 263 19.56 -6.48 12.01
C GLY A 263 19.76 -7.09 10.61
N THR A 264 18.79 -6.90 9.70
CA THR A 264 18.88 -7.27 8.29
C THR A 264 19.71 -6.31 7.42
N LEU A 265 20.17 -5.17 7.96
CA LEU A 265 21.05 -4.22 7.27
C LEU A 265 22.47 -4.78 7.07
N ASP A 266 23.20 -4.21 6.11
CA ASP A 266 24.58 -4.60 5.79
C ASP A 266 25.58 -4.30 6.92
N HIS A 267 25.34 -3.24 7.69
CA HIS A 267 26.20 -2.80 8.79
C HIS A 267 25.48 -2.91 10.15
N PRO A 268 26.20 -2.98 11.29
CA PRO A 268 25.58 -2.88 12.61
C PRO A 268 24.84 -1.55 12.79
N LEU A 269 23.75 -1.55 13.56
CA LEU A 269 22.83 -0.42 13.67
C LEU A 269 23.48 0.86 14.22
N HIS A 270 24.37 0.74 15.21
CA HIS A 270 25.13 1.87 15.77
C HIS A 270 26.10 2.51 14.78
N ALA A 271 26.41 1.85 13.66
CA ALA A 271 27.18 2.46 12.59
C ALA A 271 26.36 3.44 11.74
N TYR A 272 25.03 3.60 11.94
CA TYR A 272 24.19 4.52 11.16
C TYR A 272 24.04 5.90 11.82
N GLY A 273 24.44 6.94 11.08
CA GLY A 273 24.47 8.33 11.54
C GLY A 273 23.97 9.34 10.49
N ARG A 274 23.66 10.56 10.95
CA ARG A 274 23.14 11.68 10.14
C ARG A 274 24.10 12.12 9.02
N ASP A 275 25.41 11.91 9.21
CA ASP A 275 26.47 12.21 8.25
C ASP A 275 26.23 11.60 6.86
N ARG A 276 25.55 10.44 6.79
CA ARG A 276 25.26 9.77 5.52
C ARG A 276 24.16 10.43 4.69
N PHE A 277 23.39 11.35 5.27
CA PHE A 277 22.21 11.93 4.62
C PHE A 277 22.53 13.07 3.65
N GLU A 278 23.79 13.54 3.60
CA GLU A 278 24.23 14.50 2.58
C GLU A 278 24.00 14.00 1.14
N ARG A 279 23.94 12.67 0.97
CA ARG A 279 23.62 11.97 -0.29
C ARG A 279 22.24 12.31 -0.85
N VAL A 280 21.28 12.75 -0.04
CA VAL A 280 19.98 13.25 -0.51
C VAL A 280 20.20 14.66 -1.08
N ARG A 281 19.87 14.89 -2.35
CA ARG A 281 20.03 16.21 -3.00
C ARG A 281 18.66 16.80 -3.37
N ASP A 282 18.59 18.11 -3.54
CA ASP A 282 17.37 18.81 -3.96
C ASP A 282 16.81 18.30 -5.30
N ILE A 283 17.69 17.85 -6.20
CA ILE A 283 17.28 17.23 -7.47
C ILE A 283 16.55 15.90 -7.24
N ASP A 284 16.93 15.11 -6.23
CA ASP A 284 16.30 13.83 -5.90
C ASP A 284 14.95 14.05 -5.19
N ILE A 285 14.83 15.12 -4.40
CA ILE A 285 13.53 15.56 -3.83
C ILE A 285 12.60 16.00 -4.96
N LYS A 286 13.09 16.84 -5.90
CA LYS A 286 12.30 17.33 -7.05
C LYS A 286 11.91 16.24 -8.03
N ALA A 287 12.74 15.21 -8.22
CA ALA A 287 12.47 14.12 -9.15
C ALA A 287 11.64 12.97 -8.54
N GLU A 288 11.87 12.60 -7.28
CA GLU A 288 11.26 11.38 -6.70
C GLU A 288 10.13 11.66 -5.70
N LEU A 289 10.15 12.79 -4.98
CA LEU A 289 9.16 13.12 -3.95
C LEU A 289 8.12 14.13 -4.45
N MET A 290 8.53 15.28 -4.99
CA MET A 290 7.60 16.34 -5.43
C MET A 290 6.50 15.86 -6.39
N PRO A 291 6.74 14.98 -7.38
CA PRO A 291 5.67 14.51 -8.26
C PRO A 291 4.60 13.67 -7.55
N MET A 292 4.89 13.16 -6.35
CA MET A 292 3.97 12.35 -5.54
C MET A 292 3.17 13.21 -4.54
N LEU A 293 3.45 14.52 -4.40
CA LEU A 293 2.76 15.39 -3.44
C LEU A 293 1.61 16.15 -4.10
N GLY A 294 0.66 16.61 -3.28
CA GLY A 294 -0.33 17.59 -3.71
C GLY A 294 0.32 18.93 -4.01
N GLY A 295 -0.15 19.66 -5.02
CA GLY A 295 0.53 20.83 -5.60
C GLY A 295 0.79 22.04 -4.67
N GLN A 296 0.26 22.01 -3.43
CA GLN A 296 0.51 23.03 -2.41
C GLN A 296 1.67 22.69 -1.47
N VAL A 297 2.12 21.44 -1.41
CA VAL A 297 3.15 21.00 -0.45
C VAL A 297 4.53 21.41 -0.93
N LYS A 298 5.19 22.27 -0.16
CA LYS A 298 6.62 22.57 -0.30
C LYS A 298 7.41 21.68 0.67
N VAL A 299 8.60 21.26 0.24
CA VAL A 299 9.55 20.53 1.08
C VAL A 299 10.89 21.23 0.97
N ASP A 300 11.39 21.75 2.09
CA ASP A 300 12.79 22.13 2.23
C ASP A 300 13.63 20.87 2.53
N ARG A 301 14.82 20.80 1.93
CA ARG A 301 15.74 19.66 2.08
C ARG A 301 16.27 19.54 3.50
N THR A 302 16.62 20.67 4.13
CA THR A 302 17.22 20.70 5.47
C THR A 302 16.17 20.31 6.50
N GLU A 303 14.97 20.92 6.42
CA GLU A 303 13.83 20.58 7.27
C GLU A 303 13.44 19.09 7.15
N LEU A 304 13.43 18.54 5.94
CA LEU A 304 13.14 17.11 5.70
C LEU A 304 14.19 16.21 6.39
N ILE A 305 15.47 16.50 6.21
CA ILE A 305 16.57 15.69 6.77
C ILE A 305 16.58 15.78 8.30
N ASP A 306 16.43 16.98 8.86
CA ASP A 306 16.50 17.20 10.30
C ASP A 306 15.26 16.64 11.03
N SER A 307 14.07 16.77 10.43
CA SER A 307 12.85 16.16 10.97
C SER A 307 12.91 14.63 10.94
N ALA A 308 13.40 14.04 9.84
CA ALA A 308 13.52 12.60 9.70
C ALA A 308 14.58 12.02 10.65
N TRP A 309 15.72 12.69 10.80
CA TRP A 309 16.71 12.28 11.81
C TRP A 309 16.19 12.43 13.23
N SER A 310 15.54 13.56 13.58
CA SER A 310 14.97 13.77 14.91
C SER A 310 13.91 12.72 15.28
N ALA A 311 13.15 12.23 14.30
CA ALA A 311 12.19 11.14 14.51
C ALA A 311 12.84 9.77 14.72
N VAL A 312 13.94 9.46 14.01
CA VAL A 312 14.55 8.12 13.99
C VAL A 312 15.70 7.97 15.01
N ALA A 313 16.46 9.02 15.30
CA ALA A 313 17.64 8.95 16.18
C ALA A 313 17.38 8.34 17.57
N PRO A 314 16.25 8.59 18.26
CA PRO A 314 15.96 7.93 19.55
C PRO A 314 15.79 6.40 19.46
N LEU A 315 15.57 5.86 18.26
CA LEU A 315 15.49 4.41 18.01
C LEU A 315 16.87 3.79 17.72
N LEU A 316 17.91 4.62 17.52
CA LEU A 316 19.30 4.25 17.26
C LEU A 316 20.22 4.46 18.47
N ASP A 317 19.73 5.13 19.52
CA ASP A 317 20.43 5.35 20.78
C ASP A 317 20.39 4.07 21.63
N LEU A 318 21.35 3.16 21.43
CA LEU A 318 21.34 1.81 22.00
C LEU A 318 21.89 1.77 23.42
N ASP A 319 21.23 1.01 24.30
CA ASP A 319 21.82 0.59 25.58
C ASP A 319 22.87 -0.52 25.40
N ASP A 320 23.60 -0.87 26.47
CA ASP A 320 24.68 -1.87 26.42
C ASP A 320 24.20 -3.25 25.93
N MET A 321 22.97 -3.66 26.27
CA MET A 321 22.41 -4.97 25.90
C MET A 321 21.90 -4.97 24.45
N GLU A 322 21.27 -3.87 24.03
CA GLU A 322 20.87 -3.63 22.64
C GLU A 322 22.10 -3.55 21.72
N ARG A 323 23.19 -2.95 22.19
CA ARG A 323 24.46 -2.87 21.48
C ARG A 323 25.15 -4.23 21.36
N GLU A 324 25.21 -4.99 22.45
CA GLU A 324 25.72 -6.36 22.46
C GLU A 324 24.94 -7.26 21.50
N PHE A 325 23.61 -7.18 21.47
CA PHE A 325 22.79 -7.90 20.48
C PHE A 325 23.17 -7.56 19.03
N VAL A 326 23.36 -6.28 18.73
CA VAL A 326 23.72 -5.82 17.37
C VAL A 326 25.11 -6.31 16.96
N ASP A 327 26.08 -6.35 17.88
CA ASP A 327 27.44 -6.81 17.62
C ASP A 327 27.51 -8.35 17.52
N GLN A 328 26.83 -9.08 18.40
CA GLN A 328 26.66 -10.54 18.31
C GLN A 328 26.04 -10.99 16.99
N LEU A 329 25.06 -10.25 16.47
CA LEU A 329 24.46 -10.53 15.17
C LEU A 329 25.46 -10.41 13.99
N GLN A 330 26.49 -9.56 14.10
CA GLN A 330 27.52 -9.47 13.05
C GLN A 330 28.46 -10.68 13.05
N VAL A 331 28.60 -11.39 14.17
CA VAL A 331 29.30 -12.68 14.26
C VAL A 331 28.35 -13.88 14.16
N GLY A 332 27.12 -13.64 13.70
CA GLY A 332 26.14 -14.70 13.47
C GLY A 332 25.67 -15.41 14.74
N ASP A 333 25.62 -14.70 15.86
CA ASP A 333 24.88 -15.15 17.04
C ASP A 333 23.54 -14.38 17.15
N LEU A 334 22.49 -15.06 17.59
CA LEU A 334 21.11 -14.53 17.58
C LEU A 334 20.52 -14.56 18.99
N SER A 335 21.22 -13.91 19.91
CA SER A 335 20.87 -13.80 21.34
C SER A 335 19.69 -12.85 21.58
N LEU A 336 18.52 -13.23 21.08
CA LEU A 336 17.27 -12.47 21.22
C LEU A 336 16.86 -12.27 22.69
N ASP A 337 17.42 -13.04 23.63
CA ASP A 337 17.27 -12.84 25.09
C ASP A 337 17.82 -11.50 25.58
N LEU A 338 18.88 -10.97 24.95
CA LEU A 338 19.42 -9.63 25.26
C LEU A 338 18.38 -8.53 24.97
N LEU A 339 17.62 -8.72 23.90
CA LEU A 339 16.68 -7.73 23.38
C LEU A 339 15.28 -7.91 23.98
N PHE A 340 14.84 -9.15 24.19
CA PHE A 340 13.48 -9.53 24.57
C PHE A 340 13.44 -10.48 25.80
N PRO A 341 14.07 -10.13 26.95
CA PRO A 341 14.25 -11.05 28.08
C PRO A 341 12.93 -11.62 28.64
N GLU A 342 11.90 -10.77 28.73
CA GLU A 342 10.56 -11.14 29.23
C GLU A 342 9.56 -11.50 28.12
N ASP A 343 9.91 -11.29 26.85
CA ASP A 343 8.99 -11.47 25.71
C ASP A 343 9.36 -12.73 24.92
N ALA A 344 8.89 -13.88 25.42
CA ALA A 344 9.11 -15.18 24.79
C ALA A 344 8.47 -15.29 23.40
N GLU A 345 7.35 -14.62 23.16
CA GLU A 345 6.66 -14.64 21.87
C GLU A 345 7.44 -13.87 20.81
N MET A 346 7.97 -12.69 21.14
CA MET A 346 8.78 -11.90 20.21
C MET A 346 10.13 -12.57 19.93
N ARG A 347 10.74 -13.25 20.92
CA ARG A 347 11.89 -14.15 20.70
C ARG A 347 11.57 -15.27 19.70
N GLU A 348 10.46 -15.98 19.89
CA GLU A 348 10.07 -17.08 19.00
C GLU A 348 9.83 -16.58 17.57
N ARG A 349 9.10 -15.46 17.41
CA ARG A 349 8.79 -14.88 16.09
C ARG A 349 10.06 -14.43 15.36
N PHE A 350 10.95 -13.66 15.99
CA PHE A 350 12.19 -13.22 15.36
C PHE A 350 13.19 -14.37 15.13
N GLY A 351 13.27 -15.34 16.04
CA GLY A 351 14.12 -16.53 15.89
C GLY A 351 13.70 -17.42 14.71
N LYS A 352 12.42 -17.38 14.33
CA LYS A 352 11.86 -18.04 13.14
C LYS A 352 11.79 -17.14 11.90
N TRP A 353 12.18 -15.86 12.00
CA TRP A 353 12.05 -14.89 10.90
C TRP A 353 13.17 -15.08 9.87
N PRO A 354 12.87 -15.53 8.63
CA PRO A 354 13.92 -15.93 7.70
C PRO A 354 14.97 -14.86 7.32
N PRO A 355 14.66 -13.55 7.29
CA PRO A 355 15.68 -12.51 7.06
C PRO A 355 16.82 -12.50 8.09
N LEU A 356 16.51 -12.66 9.40
CA LEU A 356 17.54 -12.72 10.43
C LEU A 356 18.28 -14.05 10.42
N GLN A 357 17.59 -15.17 10.17
CA GLN A 357 18.24 -16.46 9.96
C GLN A 357 19.24 -16.40 8.79
N TRP A 358 18.89 -15.71 7.71
CA TRP A 358 19.78 -15.47 6.55
C TRP A 358 20.99 -14.58 6.91
N LYS A 359 20.79 -13.49 7.66
CA LYS A 359 21.90 -12.66 8.19
C LYS A 359 22.86 -13.49 9.02
N VAL A 360 22.34 -14.32 9.94
CA VAL A 360 23.11 -15.21 10.81
C VAL A 360 23.95 -16.22 10.03
N LEU A 361 23.36 -16.87 9.02
CA LEU A 361 24.07 -17.82 8.16
C LEU A 361 25.20 -17.14 7.38
N ASN A 362 24.91 -16.01 6.72
CA ASN A 362 25.91 -15.26 5.97
C ASN A 362 27.07 -14.78 6.87
N ALA A 363 26.75 -14.29 8.07
CA ALA A 363 27.75 -13.82 9.03
C ALA A 363 28.71 -14.93 9.47
N ARG A 364 28.23 -16.18 9.61
CA ARG A 364 29.07 -17.36 9.91
C ARG A 364 29.92 -17.78 8.71
N GLU A 365 29.38 -17.68 7.50
CA GLU A 365 30.11 -18.04 6.26
C GLU A 365 31.22 -17.05 5.89
N HIS A 366 31.12 -15.79 6.32
CA HIS A 366 32.05 -14.71 5.95
C HIS A 366 32.93 -14.24 7.13
N GLN A 367 33.07 -15.06 8.18
CA GLN A 367 34.11 -14.89 9.21
C GLN A 367 35.45 -15.42 8.69
N SER A 368 36.20 -14.54 8.02
CA SER A 368 37.58 -14.80 7.53
C SER A 368 38.54 -13.72 7.98
#